data_AF-A0AAW1JAU4-F1
#
_entry.id   AF-A0AAW1JAU4-F1
#
_cell.length_a   1.000
_cell.length_b   1.000
_cell.length_c   1.000
_cell.angle_alpha   90.00
_cell.angle_beta   90.00
_cell.angle_gamma   90.00
#
_symmetry.space_group_name_H-M   'P 1'
#
loop_
_entity.id
_entity.type
_entity.pdbx_description
1 polymer ?
#
loop_
_entity_poly.entity_id
_entity_poly.type
_entity_poly.pdbx_seq_one_letter_code
_entity_poly.pdbx_strand_id
1 'polypeptide(L)'
;MEKKKLDGDESGPSSPRPVDRFGFIKADNNNSPDALKRSKSAFEFEREESRVRKWRKMIGVGGSDWKHYVRRKPQVVKRRVRKGIPDCLRGLVWQLISGSRDLLLMNPGVYEQLVIYETSASELDIIRDISRTFPSHVFFQQRHGPGQRSLYNVLKAYSVYDRDVGYVQGMGFIAGLLLLYMSEEDAFWLLVALLKGAVHSPMEGLYLSGLPLVQQYLFQFDQLVKELLPKLGEHFSQEMINPSMYASQWFITVFAYSFPFHLALRIWDVFLYEGVKVVFRVGLALLKSCHDDLVKLPFEKLIHALRYFPEEVMDPDTLLPLAYTIKISKRLEELRFEYEKVHDKEGQSIESRGKKKHLLERNGSSSVRGSRSRRQTENQNGDTIESPKTKFQPKLSLRRRYSSRKAEHPKLDGDVTYSDQEALQRRDSSLMARHTTS
;
A
#
# COMPACT_ATOMS: atom_id res chain seq x y z
N MET A 1 -6.62 -6.78 67.17
CA MET A 1 -6.51 -7.35 65.80
C MET A 1 -7.73 -6.89 65.02
N GLU A 2 -7.64 -5.73 64.38
CA GLU A 2 -8.68 -5.19 63.49
C GLU A 2 -8.53 -5.83 62.11
N LYS A 3 -9.59 -6.47 61.62
CA LYS A 3 -9.66 -6.97 60.24
C LYS A 3 -10.09 -5.83 59.33
N LYS A 4 -9.11 -5.26 58.61
CA LYS A 4 -9.30 -4.35 57.48
C LYS A 4 -9.97 -5.12 56.33
N LYS A 5 -11.21 -4.76 55.98
CA LYS A 5 -11.84 -5.15 54.71
C LYS A 5 -11.20 -4.31 53.60
N LEU A 6 -10.62 -4.99 52.63
CA LEU A 6 -10.15 -4.42 51.37
C LEU A 6 -11.35 -4.38 50.43
N ASP A 7 -11.85 -3.18 50.14
CA ASP A 7 -12.80 -2.95 49.06
C ASP A 7 -12.02 -3.02 47.73
N GLY A 8 -12.26 -4.09 46.97
CA GLY A 8 -11.81 -4.20 45.59
C GLY A 8 -12.77 -3.42 44.69
N ASP A 9 -12.29 -2.31 44.18
CA ASP A 9 -12.94 -1.53 43.12
C ASP A 9 -12.86 -2.33 41.81
N GLU A 10 -13.80 -3.25 41.60
CA GLU A 10 -14.07 -3.82 40.28
C GLU A 10 -14.64 -2.71 39.40
N SER A 11 -13.74 -2.05 38.66
CA SER A 11 -14.08 -1.15 37.57
C SER A 11 -14.92 -1.92 36.56
N GLY A 12 -16.23 -1.68 36.58
CA GLY A 12 -17.18 -2.24 35.63
C GLY A 12 -16.79 -1.94 34.18
N PRO A 13 -17.35 -2.66 33.19
CA PRO A 13 -16.98 -2.50 31.79
C PRO A 13 -17.21 -1.06 31.36
N SER A 14 -16.12 -0.34 31.12
CA SER A 14 -16.11 1.02 30.57
C SER A 14 -17.05 1.08 29.36
N SER A 15 -17.96 2.05 29.34
CA SER A 15 -18.90 2.28 28.24
C SER A 15 -18.16 2.32 26.89
N PRO A 16 -18.67 1.67 25.83
CA PRO A 16 -18.00 1.65 24.54
C PRO A 16 -17.81 3.08 24.02
N ARG A 17 -16.55 3.46 23.77
CA ARG A 17 -16.20 4.79 23.27
C ARG A 17 -16.89 5.02 21.92
N PRO A 18 -17.41 6.24 21.65
CA PRO A 18 -18.05 6.53 20.38
C PRO A 18 -17.05 6.38 19.23
N VAL A 19 -17.43 5.64 18.20
CA VAL A 19 -16.64 5.46 16.97
C VAL A 19 -17.26 6.23 15.80
N ASP A 20 -16.44 6.56 14.82
CA ASP A 20 -16.91 7.02 13.52
C ASP A 20 -17.43 5.85 12.65
N ARG A 21 -17.94 6.19 11.46
CA ARG A 21 -18.48 5.20 10.51
C ARG A 21 -17.43 4.22 9.95
N PHE A 22 -16.16 4.46 10.21
CA PHE A 22 -15.04 3.63 9.76
C PHE A 22 -14.39 2.88 10.93
N GLY A 23 -14.91 2.97 12.15
CA GLY A 23 -14.39 2.25 13.32
C GLY A 23 -13.25 2.96 14.06
N PHE A 24 -12.98 4.24 13.77
CA PHE A 24 -12.02 5.04 14.54
C PHE A 24 -12.69 5.67 15.75
N ILE A 25 -12.04 5.61 16.91
CA ILE A 25 -12.53 6.23 18.14
C ILE A 25 -12.53 7.75 17.98
N LYS A 26 -13.68 8.38 18.25
CA LYS A 26 -13.82 9.83 18.26
C LYS A 26 -13.20 10.42 19.52
N ALA A 27 -12.54 11.56 19.40
CA ALA A 27 -12.25 12.39 20.55
C ALA A 27 -13.57 12.97 21.08
N ASP A 28 -13.75 12.98 22.41
CA ASP A 28 -14.96 13.47 23.06
C ASP A 28 -15.15 14.96 22.80
N ASN A 29 -15.89 15.33 21.76
CA ASN A 29 -16.41 16.67 21.55
C ASN A 29 -17.87 16.60 21.09
N ASN A 30 -18.73 17.10 21.97
CA ASN A 30 -20.19 17.07 21.85
C ASN A 30 -20.75 18.15 20.90
N ASN A 31 -22.01 17.89 20.52
CA ASN A 31 -23.01 18.77 19.89
C ASN A 31 -23.08 18.83 18.35
N SER A 32 -24.15 18.26 17.80
CA SER A 32 -24.93 18.99 16.78
C SER A 32 -26.36 18.43 16.59
N PRO A 33 -27.35 19.28 16.27
CA PRO A 33 -28.79 19.09 16.48
C PRO A 33 -29.47 18.15 15.47
N ASP A 34 -30.56 17.50 15.91
CA ASP A 34 -31.07 16.22 15.38
C ASP A 34 -32.06 16.30 14.19
N ALA A 35 -32.74 17.42 13.96
CA ALA A 35 -33.85 17.44 12.99
C ALA A 35 -33.41 17.59 11.51
N LEU A 36 -32.43 18.46 11.22
CA LEU A 36 -31.90 18.65 9.86
C LEU A 36 -30.99 17.48 9.41
N LYS A 37 -30.36 16.78 10.38
CA LYS A 37 -29.52 15.60 10.12
C LYS A 37 -30.34 14.40 9.61
N ARG A 38 -31.55 14.18 10.14
CA ARG A 38 -32.42 13.05 9.75
C ARG A 38 -32.92 13.11 8.31
N SER A 39 -33.27 14.29 7.80
CA SER A 39 -33.70 14.42 6.40
C SER A 39 -32.53 14.36 5.42
N LYS A 40 -31.35 14.92 5.78
CA LYS A 40 -30.12 14.72 5.01
C LYS A 40 -29.69 13.25 4.99
N SER A 41 -29.82 12.54 6.11
CA SER A 41 -29.43 11.12 6.17
C SER A 41 -30.32 10.21 5.32
N ALA A 42 -31.63 10.48 5.18
CA ALA A 42 -32.52 9.69 4.32
C ALA A 42 -32.15 9.83 2.83
N PHE A 43 -31.90 11.06 2.36
CA PHE A 43 -31.48 11.30 0.98
C PHE A 43 -30.08 10.71 0.71
N GLU A 44 -29.16 10.85 1.66
CA GLU A 44 -27.83 10.22 1.58
C GLU A 44 -27.91 8.70 1.52
N PHE A 45 -28.80 8.10 2.31
CA PHE A 45 -29.06 6.67 2.31
C PHE A 45 -29.61 6.19 0.96
N GLU A 46 -30.64 6.85 0.42
CA GLU A 46 -31.21 6.50 -0.89
C GLU A 46 -30.17 6.67 -2.02
N ARG A 47 -29.37 7.74 -1.96
CA ARG A 47 -28.26 7.97 -2.88
C ARG A 47 -27.24 6.82 -2.79
N GLU A 48 -26.89 6.37 -1.58
CA GLU A 48 -25.95 5.27 -1.37
C GLU A 48 -26.50 3.95 -1.89
N GLU A 49 -27.75 3.60 -1.59
CA GLU A 49 -28.38 2.40 -2.14
C GLU A 49 -28.43 2.44 -3.67
N SER A 50 -28.76 3.58 -4.26
CA SER A 50 -28.73 3.75 -5.72
C SER A 50 -27.33 3.51 -6.29
N ARG A 51 -26.28 3.96 -5.59
CA ARG A 51 -24.88 3.67 -5.98
C ARG A 51 -24.60 2.17 -5.89
N VAL A 52 -24.95 1.52 -4.77
CA VAL A 52 -24.75 0.08 -4.54
C VAL A 52 -25.45 -0.75 -5.61
N ARG A 53 -26.73 -0.50 -5.90
CA ARG A 53 -27.50 -1.22 -6.94
C ARG A 53 -26.83 -1.11 -8.31
N LYS A 54 -26.39 0.10 -8.67
CA LYS A 54 -25.70 0.33 -9.93
C LYS A 54 -24.34 -0.38 -10.00
N TRP A 55 -23.60 -0.46 -8.89
CA TRP A 55 -22.33 -1.20 -8.81
C TRP A 55 -22.55 -2.70 -8.86
N ARG A 56 -23.54 -3.26 -8.14
CA ARG A 56 -23.92 -4.68 -8.22
C ARG A 56 -24.22 -5.12 -9.65
N LYS A 57 -24.95 -4.31 -10.40
CA LYS A 57 -25.22 -4.55 -11.84
C LYS A 57 -23.95 -4.56 -12.72
N MET A 58 -22.88 -3.91 -12.28
CA MET A 58 -21.61 -3.87 -13.03
C MET A 58 -20.70 -5.06 -12.73
N ILE A 59 -20.69 -5.50 -11.47
CA ILE A 59 -19.81 -6.57 -11.00
C ILE A 59 -20.45 -7.95 -11.17
N GLY A 60 -21.78 -8.06 -11.22
CA GLY A 60 -22.48 -9.34 -11.23
C GLY A 60 -22.37 -10.06 -9.88
N VAL A 61 -22.92 -11.28 -9.79
CA VAL A 61 -22.80 -12.09 -8.58
C VAL A 61 -21.35 -12.52 -8.41
N GLY A 62 -20.72 -12.20 -7.28
CA GLY A 62 -19.34 -12.57 -6.96
C GLY A 62 -18.26 -12.01 -7.92
N GLY A 63 -18.59 -11.01 -8.76
CA GLY A 63 -17.64 -10.45 -9.73
C GLY A 63 -17.68 -11.08 -11.13
N SER A 64 -18.61 -12.00 -11.39
CA SER A 64 -18.74 -12.74 -12.67
C SER A 64 -18.82 -11.84 -13.92
N ASP A 65 -19.54 -10.71 -13.84
CA ASP A 65 -19.75 -9.81 -14.98
C ASP A 65 -18.64 -8.76 -15.14
N TRP A 66 -17.77 -8.61 -14.14
CA TRP A 66 -16.82 -7.51 -14.05
C TRP A 66 -15.94 -7.36 -15.30
N LYS A 67 -15.27 -8.45 -15.72
CA LYS A 67 -14.36 -8.44 -16.87
C LYS A 67 -15.09 -8.05 -18.16
N HIS A 68 -16.30 -8.57 -18.35
CA HIS A 68 -17.14 -8.23 -19.50
C HIS A 68 -17.58 -6.75 -19.47
N TYR A 69 -18.04 -6.26 -18.31
CA TYR A 69 -18.52 -4.90 -18.16
C TYR A 69 -17.41 -3.86 -18.36
N VAL A 70 -16.21 -4.09 -17.80
CA VAL A 70 -15.05 -3.20 -17.97
C VAL A 70 -14.68 -3.08 -19.45
N ARG A 71 -14.64 -4.20 -20.17
CA ARG A 71 -14.35 -4.21 -21.62
C ARG A 71 -15.38 -3.42 -22.42
N ARG A 72 -16.66 -3.58 -22.10
CA ARG A 72 -17.75 -2.94 -22.85
C ARG A 72 -17.95 -1.47 -22.50
N LYS A 73 -17.78 -1.08 -21.23
CA LYS A 73 -18.12 0.25 -20.71
C LYS A 73 -17.01 0.87 -19.85
N PRO A 74 -15.76 0.97 -20.34
CA PRO A 74 -14.60 1.40 -19.53
C PRO A 74 -14.78 2.83 -18.99
N GLN A 75 -15.35 3.74 -19.77
CA GLN A 75 -15.60 5.12 -19.32
C GLN A 75 -16.63 5.21 -18.18
N VAL A 76 -17.60 4.29 -18.15
CA VAL A 76 -18.60 4.24 -17.07
C VAL A 76 -17.94 3.77 -15.78
N VAL A 77 -17.09 2.75 -15.87
CA VAL A 77 -16.32 2.23 -14.73
C VAL A 77 -15.44 3.34 -14.16
N LYS A 78 -14.59 3.94 -14.99
CA LYS A 78 -13.71 5.05 -14.60
C LYS A 78 -14.45 6.17 -13.88
N ARG A 79 -15.56 6.63 -14.46
CA ARG A 79 -16.38 7.69 -13.85
C ARG A 79 -16.96 7.28 -12.49
N ARG A 80 -17.35 6.01 -12.32
CA ARG A 80 -17.92 5.53 -11.05
C ARG A 80 -16.86 5.32 -9.99
N VAL A 81 -15.70 4.79 -10.35
CA VAL A 81 -14.53 4.72 -9.47
C VAL A 81 -14.18 6.13 -8.97
N ARG A 82 -14.08 7.12 -9.87
CA ARG A 82 -13.84 8.52 -9.50
C ARG A 82 -14.93 9.13 -8.61
N LYS A 83 -16.19 8.69 -8.74
CA LYS A 83 -17.30 9.08 -7.85
C LYS A 83 -17.31 8.34 -6.51
N GLY A 84 -16.46 7.35 -6.33
CA GLY A 84 -16.35 6.54 -5.11
C GLY A 84 -17.04 5.19 -5.23
N ILE A 85 -16.33 4.18 -4.75
CA ILE A 85 -16.85 2.84 -4.56
C ILE A 85 -17.65 2.84 -3.24
N PRO A 86 -18.90 2.33 -3.22
CA PRO A 86 -19.65 2.14 -1.99
C PRO A 86 -18.86 1.31 -0.98
N ASP A 87 -18.95 1.69 0.28
CA ASP A 87 -18.09 1.16 1.33
C ASP A 87 -18.16 -0.37 1.44
N CYS A 88 -19.38 -0.91 1.45
CA CYS A 88 -19.64 -2.35 1.50
C CYS A 88 -19.20 -3.15 0.26
N LEU A 89 -18.79 -2.48 -0.82
CA LEU A 89 -18.34 -3.12 -2.06
C LEU A 89 -16.82 -3.02 -2.26
N ARG A 90 -16.10 -2.26 -1.44
CA ARG A 90 -14.65 -2.06 -1.60
C ARG A 90 -13.88 -3.38 -1.57
N GLY A 91 -14.14 -4.25 -0.60
CA GLY A 91 -13.46 -5.55 -0.49
C GLY A 91 -13.46 -6.31 -1.81
N LEU A 92 -14.64 -6.52 -2.40
CA LEU A 92 -14.77 -7.22 -3.68
C LEU A 92 -14.23 -6.40 -4.86
N VAL A 93 -14.61 -5.12 -4.99
CA VAL A 93 -14.23 -4.31 -6.15
C VAL A 93 -12.72 -4.09 -6.20
N TRP A 94 -12.06 -3.88 -5.07
CA TRP A 94 -10.61 -3.72 -4.98
C TRP A 94 -9.86 -4.97 -5.43
N GLN A 95 -10.36 -6.18 -5.08
CA GLN A 95 -9.78 -7.41 -5.61
C GLN A 95 -9.96 -7.53 -7.14
N LEU A 96 -11.13 -7.13 -7.65
CA LEU A 96 -11.47 -7.21 -9.07
C LEU A 96 -10.67 -6.21 -9.94
N ILE A 97 -10.44 -4.99 -9.45
CA ILE A 97 -9.67 -3.96 -10.17
C ILE A 97 -8.16 -4.21 -10.11
N SER A 98 -7.65 -4.78 -9.01
CA SER A 98 -6.22 -5.06 -8.81
C SER A 98 -5.77 -6.38 -9.45
N GLY A 99 -6.70 -7.27 -9.78
CA GLY A 99 -6.40 -8.62 -10.26
C GLY A 99 -6.01 -9.59 -9.15
N SER A 100 -6.10 -9.19 -7.87
CA SER A 100 -5.70 -10.04 -6.75
C SER A 100 -6.57 -11.29 -6.60
N ARG A 101 -7.85 -11.21 -6.97
CA ARG A 101 -8.76 -12.37 -6.97
C ARG A 101 -8.26 -13.47 -7.90
N ASP A 102 -7.78 -13.10 -9.09
CA ASP A 102 -7.22 -14.05 -10.05
C ASP A 102 -5.92 -14.67 -9.50
N LEU A 103 -5.07 -13.88 -8.81
CA LEU A 103 -3.85 -14.40 -8.16
C LEU A 103 -4.17 -15.41 -7.06
N LEU A 104 -5.14 -15.11 -6.20
CA LEU A 104 -5.59 -16.01 -5.13
C LEU A 104 -6.05 -17.35 -5.72
N LEU A 105 -6.95 -17.31 -6.71
CA LEU A 105 -7.49 -18.52 -7.34
C LEU A 105 -6.43 -19.36 -8.06
N MET A 106 -5.36 -18.73 -8.57
CA MET A 106 -4.26 -19.42 -9.25
C MET A 106 -3.24 -20.05 -8.28
N ASN A 107 -3.28 -19.71 -6.99
CA ASN A 107 -2.25 -20.09 -6.02
C ASN A 107 -2.88 -20.58 -4.69
N PRO A 108 -3.75 -21.61 -4.73
CA PRO A 108 -4.41 -22.11 -3.53
C PRO A 108 -3.40 -22.62 -2.50
N GLY A 109 -3.60 -22.28 -1.22
CA GLY A 109 -2.78 -22.75 -0.10
C GLY A 109 -1.42 -22.07 0.06
N VAL A 110 -1.00 -21.20 -0.88
CA VAL A 110 0.31 -20.52 -0.79
C VAL A 110 0.36 -19.58 0.41
N TYR A 111 -0.72 -18.83 0.69
CA TYR A 111 -0.75 -17.93 1.84
C TYR A 111 -0.60 -18.70 3.16
N GLU A 112 -1.41 -19.74 3.34
CA GLU A 112 -1.34 -20.64 4.49
C GLU A 112 0.06 -21.22 4.67
N GLN A 113 0.69 -21.66 3.56
CA GLN A 113 2.03 -22.20 3.60
C GLN A 113 3.06 -21.18 4.15
N LEU A 114 3.00 -19.94 3.67
CA LEU A 114 3.92 -18.87 4.07
C LEU A 114 3.73 -18.43 5.52
N VAL A 115 2.47 -18.37 5.99
CA VAL A 115 2.18 -17.97 7.36
C VAL A 115 2.58 -19.05 8.37
N ILE A 116 2.27 -20.31 8.08
CA ILE A 116 2.41 -21.40 9.06
C ILE A 116 3.82 -21.98 9.07
N TYR A 117 4.40 -22.27 7.90
CA TYR A 117 5.59 -23.12 7.82
C TYR A 117 6.90 -22.35 7.59
N GLU A 118 6.82 -21.08 7.20
CA GLU A 118 8.00 -20.27 6.92
C GLU A 118 8.31 -19.29 8.07
N THR A 119 9.59 -18.92 8.17
CA THR A 119 10.10 -17.94 9.14
C THR A 119 10.51 -16.66 8.42
N SER A 120 10.22 -15.52 9.02
CA SER A 120 10.59 -14.22 8.45
C SER A 120 11.82 -13.66 9.16
N ALA A 121 12.75 -13.10 8.39
CA ALA A 121 13.87 -12.34 8.94
C ALA A 121 13.43 -10.98 9.52
N SER A 122 12.21 -10.53 9.20
CA SER A 122 11.70 -9.20 9.54
C SER A 122 10.68 -9.19 10.68
N GLU A 123 10.52 -10.30 11.42
CA GLU A 123 9.48 -10.41 12.46
C GLU A 123 9.56 -9.31 13.51
N LEU A 124 10.75 -8.96 13.98
CA LEU A 124 10.93 -7.92 14.99
C LEU A 124 10.53 -6.52 14.48
N ASP A 125 10.84 -6.21 13.22
CA ASP A 125 10.48 -4.93 12.60
C ASP A 125 8.97 -4.85 12.35
N ILE A 126 8.35 -5.97 11.95
CA ILE A 126 6.90 -6.09 11.81
C ILE A 126 6.21 -5.84 13.16
N ILE A 127 6.67 -6.50 14.24
CA ILE A 127 6.11 -6.37 15.59
C ILE A 127 6.16 -4.91 16.08
N ARG A 128 7.27 -4.22 15.83
CA ARG A 128 7.43 -2.80 16.20
C ARG A 128 6.38 -1.92 15.53
N ASP A 129 6.07 -2.20 14.26
CA ASP A 129 5.21 -1.35 13.43
C ASP A 129 3.71 -1.63 13.54
N ILE A 130 3.32 -2.83 13.93
CA ILE A 130 1.90 -3.19 14.12
C ILE A 130 1.24 -2.27 15.13
N SER A 131 1.89 -2.02 16.27
CA SER A 131 1.34 -1.23 17.38
C SER A 131 1.02 0.23 17.03
N ARG A 132 1.65 0.77 15.98
CA ARG A 132 1.48 2.15 15.51
C ARG A 132 0.64 2.26 14.24
N THR A 133 0.13 1.13 13.72
CA THR A 133 -0.71 1.10 12.52
C THR A 133 -2.19 1.22 12.90
N PHE A 134 -2.83 2.33 12.52
CA PHE A 134 -4.23 2.67 12.89
C PHE A 134 -4.57 2.44 14.38
N PRO A 135 -3.79 2.99 15.33
CA PRO A 135 -3.90 2.63 16.75
C PRO A 135 -5.24 3.03 17.40
N SER A 136 -5.95 4.02 16.82
CA SER A 136 -7.27 4.47 17.27
C SER A 136 -8.44 3.70 16.65
N HIS A 137 -8.17 2.75 15.74
CA HIS A 137 -9.21 1.93 15.12
C HIS A 137 -9.53 0.71 15.97
N VAL A 138 -10.82 0.43 16.23
CA VAL A 138 -11.27 -0.64 17.14
C VAL A 138 -10.71 -2.03 16.81
N PHE A 139 -10.52 -2.34 15.53
CA PHE A 139 -9.93 -3.61 15.08
C PHE A 139 -8.43 -3.76 15.42
N PHE A 140 -7.67 -2.65 15.49
CA PHE A 140 -6.22 -2.65 15.68
C PHE A 140 -5.78 -2.16 17.06
N GLN A 141 -6.68 -1.53 17.83
CA GLN A 141 -6.37 -0.93 19.13
C GLN A 141 -5.92 -1.97 20.16
N GLN A 142 -6.53 -3.16 20.16
CA GLN A 142 -6.17 -4.19 21.12
C GLN A 142 -4.78 -4.76 20.81
N ARG A 143 -3.84 -4.55 21.72
CA ARG A 143 -2.50 -5.14 21.64
C ARG A 143 -2.59 -6.66 21.58
N HIS A 144 -1.95 -7.27 20.59
CA HIS A 144 -2.04 -8.71 20.30
C HIS A 144 -3.46 -9.22 20.00
N GLY A 145 -4.42 -8.33 19.75
CA GLY A 145 -5.78 -8.66 19.37
C GLY A 145 -5.88 -9.25 17.95
N PRO A 146 -7.08 -9.66 17.52
CA PRO A 146 -7.28 -10.25 16.19
C PRO A 146 -6.73 -9.41 15.03
N GLY A 147 -7.01 -8.10 15.00
CA GLY A 147 -6.53 -7.25 13.89
C GLY A 147 -5.02 -7.09 13.85
N GLN A 148 -4.35 -6.96 15.00
CA GLN A 148 -2.88 -6.94 15.06
C GLN A 148 -2.26 -8.26 14.63
N ARG A 149 -2.88 -9.40 14.99
CA ARG A 149 -2.44 -10.73 14.54
C ARG A 149 -2.61 -10.92 13.04
N SER A 150 -3.75 -10.50 12.48
CA SER A 150 -3.95 -10.57 11.03
C SER A 150 -3.00 -9.66 10.27
N LEU A 151 -2.73 -8.45 10.79
CA LEU A 151 -1.73 -7.56 10.22
C LEU A 151 -0.33 -8.19 10.25
N TYR A 152 0.05 -8.80 11.37
CA TYR A 152 1.30 -9.56 11.49
C TYR A 152 1.39 -10.66 10.43
N ASN A 153 0.37 -11.51 10.31
CA ASN A 153 0.38 -12.63 9.38
C ASN A 153 0.53 -12.20 7.92
N VAL A 154 -0.21 -11.16 7.49
CA VAL A 154 -0.11 -10.62 6.12
C VAL A 154 1.30 -10.10 5.84
N LEU A 155 1.86 -9.31 6.75
CA LEU A 155 3.20 -8.73 6.58
C LEU A 155 4.30 -9.80 6.64
N LYS A 156 4.17 -10.77 7.55
CA LYS A 156 5.05 -11.93 7.66
C LYS A 156 5.04 -12.71 6.35
N ALA A 157 3.85 -13.12 5.88
CA ALA A 157 3.71 -13.88 4.64
C ALA A 157 4.30 -13.13 3.45
N TYR A 158 4.04 -11.83 3.32
CA TYR A 158 4.63 -11.02 2.24
C TYR A 158 6.15 -10.97 2.32
N SER A 159 6.71 -10.75 3.51
CA SER A 159 8.17 -10.67 3.70
C SER A 159 8.90 -11.97 3.33
N VAL A 160 8.22 -13.11 3.45
CA VAL A 160 8.73 -14.41 3.00
C VAL A 160 8.49 -14.62 1.51
N TYR A 161 7.33 -14.22 0.99
CA TYR A 161 6.97 -14.32 -0.42
C TYR A 161 7.96 -13.55 -1.32
N ASP A 162 8.40 -12.38 -0.86
CA ASP A 162 9.32 -11.51 -1.57
C ASP A 162 10.52 -11.13 -0.68
N ARG A 163 11.46 -12.06 -0.50
CA ARG A 163 12.61 -11.90 0.40
C ARG A 163 13.55 -10.75 0.01
N ASP A 164 13.54 -10.33 -1.26
CA ASP A 164 14.34 -9.18 -1.73
C ASP A 164 13.80 -7.86 -1.16
N VAL A 165 12.49 -7.78 -0.95
CA VAL A 165 11.83 -6.66 -0.26
C VAL A 165 11.80 -6.90 1.25
N GLY A 166 11.44 -8.11 1.67
CA GLY A 166 11.15 -8.43 3.06
C GLY A 166 9.99 -7.58 3.59
N TYR A 167 10.23 -6.92 4.72
CA TYR A 167 9.34 -5.91 5.27
C TYR A 167 10.06 -4.58 5.38
N VAL A 168 9.38 -3.51 4.96
CA VAL A 168 9.84 -2.13 5.10
C VAL A 168 8.77 -1.29 5.79
N GLN A 169 9.23 -0.39 6.66
CA GLN A 169 8.37 0.55 7.38
C GLN A 169 7.42 1.28 6.42
N GLY A 170 6.14 1.30 6.80
CA GLY A 170 5.06 1.90 6.00
C GLY A 170 4.17 0.88 5.31
N MET A 171 4.68 -0.34 5.03
CA MET A 171 3.86 -1.43 4.48
C MET A 171 2.69 -1.80 5.39
N GLY A 172 2.86 -1.65 6.71
CA GLY A 172 1.78 -1.87 7.68
C GLY A 172 0.53 -1.04 7.41
N PHE A 173 0.65 0.21 6.98
CA PHE A 173 -0.52 1.05 6.68
C PHE A 173 -1.28 0.59 5.44
N ILE A 174 -0.57 0.04 4.44
CA ILE A 174 -1.21 -0.57 3.28
C ILE A 174 -1.96 -1.83 3.70
N ALA A 175 -1.27 -2.78 4.34
CA ALA A 175 -1.88 -4.03 4.77
C ALA A 175 -3.04 -3.80 5.74
N GLY A 176 -2.89 -2.86 6.68
CA GLY A 176 -3.92 -2.46 7.63
C GLY A 176 -5.17 -1.91 6.94
N LEU A 177 -5.01 -1.01 5.95
CA LEU A 177 -6.14 -0.47 5.20
C LEU A 177 -6.89 -1.57 4.44
N LEU A 178 -6.17 -2.54 3.87
CA LEU A 178 -6.79 -3.67 3.17
C LEU A 178 -7.56 -4.58 4.12
N LEU A 179 -6.99 -4.90 5.27
CA LEU A 179 -7.62 -5.74 6.30
C LEU A 179 -8.91 -5.16 6.89
N LEU A 180 -9.16 -3.86 6.74
CA LEU A 180 -10.44 -3.24 7.10
C LEU A 180 -11.58 -3.57 6.13
N TYR A 181 -11.27 -4.11 4.95
CA TYR A 181 -12.25 -4.36 3.89
C TYR A 181 -12.29 -5.79 3.35
N MET A 182 -11.32 -6.64 3.70
CA MET A 182 -11.25 -8.01 3.19
C MET A 182 -10.59 -8.95 4.19
N SER A 183 -10.67 -10.25 3.90
CA SER A 183 -10.03 -11.28 4.71
C SER A 183 -8.51 -11.16 4.68
N GLU A 184 -7.86 -11.89 5.60
CA GLU A 184 -6.40 -11.91 5.72
C GLU A 184 -5.70 -12.35 4.43
N GLU A 185 -6.15 -13.45 3.82
CA GLU A 185 -5.58 -13.97 2.57
C GLU A 185 -5.87 -13.04 1.38
N ASP A 186 -7.07 -12.46 1.31
CA ASP A 186 -7.41 -11.49 0.27
C ASP A 186 -6.50 -10.26 0.32
N ALA A 187 -6.21 -9.76 1.53
CA ALA A 187 -5.35 -8.61 1.76
C ALA A 187 -3.90 -8.92 1.35
N PHE A 188 -3.41 -10.13 1.67
CA PHE A 188 -2.11 -10.61 1.20
C PHE A 188 -2.02 -10.62 -0.32
N TRP A 189 -3.00 -11.21 -1.02
CA TRP A 189 -2.94 -11.28 -2.48
C TRP A 189 -3.10 -9.92 -3.15
N LEU A 190 -3.82 -8.98 -2.53
CA LEU A 190 -3.90 -7.61 -3.04
C LEU A 190 -2.60 -6.85 -2.84
N LEU A 191 -1.93 -7.03 -1.69
CA LEU A 191 -0.58 -6.51 -1.48
C LEU A 191 0.40 -7.07 -2.51
N VAL A 192 0.36 -8.38 -2.79
CA VAL A 192 1.15 -9.01 -3.86
C VAL A 192 0.82 -8.43 -5.23
N ALA A 193 -0.46 -8.26 -5.56
CA ALA A 193 -0.91 -7.71 -6.83
C ALA A 193 -0.38 -6.28 -7.06
N LEU A 194 -0.35 -5.47 -6.01
CA LEU A 194 0.20 -4.11 -6.04
C LEU A 194 1.71 -4.12 -6.24
N LEU A 195 2.43 -4.83 -5.38
CA LEU A 195 3.89 -4.72 -5.33
C LEU A 195 4.55 -5.46 -6.49
N LYS A 196 4.03 -6.61 -6.91
CA LYS A 196 4.56 -7.35 -8.07
C LYS A 196 3.95 -6.92 -9.41
N GLY A 197 2.99 -5.99 -9.41
CA GLY A 197 2.40 -5.41 -10.62
C GLY A 197 1.54 -6.39 -11.43
N ALA A 198 0.37 -6.75 -10.90
CA ALA A 198 -0.60 -7.59 -11.62
C ALA A 198 -1.34 -6.83 -12.74
N VAL A 199 -1.70 -5.57 -12.49
CA VAL A 199 -2.46 -4.71 -13.43
C VAL A 199 -1.67 -3.47 -13.83
N HIS A 200 -1.05 -2.79 -12.85
CA HIS A 200 -0.20 -1.62 -13.08
C HIS A 200 1.28 -1.99 -12.96
N SER A 201 2.16 -1.06 -13.30
CA SER A 201 3.61 -1.24 -13.12
C SER A 201 3.94 -1.67 -11.68
N PRO A 202 4.87 -2.60 -11.49
CA PRO A 202 5.28 -3.07 -10.17
C PRO A 202 5.74 -1.91 -9.25
N MET A 203 5.46 -2.05 -7.95
CA MET A 203 5.69 -1.04 -6.92
C MET A 203 6.67 -1.52 -5.83
N GLU A 204 7.20 -2.72 -5.94
CA GLU A 204 8.18 -3.28 -4.99
C GLU A 204 9.43 -2.40 -4.84
N GLY A 205 9.79 -1.66 -5.89
CA GLY A 205 10.88 -0.67 -5.84
C GLY A 205 10.68 0.46 -4.81
N LEU A 206 9.48 0.64 -4.27
CA LEU A 206 9.24 1.55 -3.13
C LEU A 206 9.82 1.02 -1.82
N TYR A 207 10.09 -0.28 -1.76
CA TYR A 207 10.49 -1.02 -0.55
C TYR A 207 11.75 -1.86 -0.76
N LEU A 208 12.37 -1.81 -1.95
CA LEU A 208 13.70 -2.38 -2.14
C LEU A 208 14.75 -1.55 -1.43
N SER A 209 15.90 -2.17 -1.13
CA SER A 209 17.06 -1.49 -0.55
C SER A 209 17.45 -0.25 -1.38
N GLY A 210 17.69 0.87 -0.70
CA GLY A 210 17.92 2.17 -1.33
C GLY A 210 16.67 2.92 -1.77
N LEU A 211 15.47 2.31 -1.68
CA LEU A 211 14.18 2.91 -2.04
C LEU A 211 14.16 3.52 -3.45
N PRO A 212 14.63 2.82 -4.49
CA PRO A 212 14.89 3.39 -5.82
C PRO A 212 13.65 4.06 -6.42
N LEU A 213 12.47 3.45 -6.25
CA LEU A 213 11.24 4.01 -6.80
C LEU A 213 10.74 5.23 -6.00
N VAL A 214 11.04 5.31 -4.71
CA VAL A 214 10.75 6.52 -3.90
C VAL A 214 11.61 7.67 -4.42
N GLN A 215 12.91 7.46 -4.61
CA GLN A 215 13.82 8.49 -5.13
C GLN A 215 13.38 8.99 -6.51
N GLN A 216 13.04 8.07 -7.42
CA GLN A 216 12.50 8.41 -8.74
C GLN A 216 11.21 9.24 -8.61
N TYR A 217 10.25 8.80 -7.77
CA TYR A 217 8.98 9.51 -7.63
C TYR A 217 9.16 10.90 -7.02
N LEU A 218 10.04 11.07 -6.05
CA LEU A 218 10.35 12.37 -5.45
C LEU A 218 11.02 13.31 -6.47
N PHE A 219 11.94 12.80 -7.31
CA PHE A 219 12.50 13.57 -8.42
C PHE A 219 11.42 14.02 -9.40
N GLN A 220 10.57 13.09 -9.86
CA GLN A 220 9.47 13.40 -10.77
C GLN A 220 8.50 14.42 -10.16
N PHE A 221 8.20 14.29 -8.87
CA PHE A 221 7.31 15.19 -8.16
C PHE A 221 7.91 16.60 -8.04
N ASP A 222 9.20 16.71 -7.69
CA ASP A 222 9.94 17.98 -7.65
C ASP A 222 9.84 18.75 -8.98
N GLN A 223 10.14 18.06 -10.09
CA GLN A 223 10.09 18.66 -11.42
C GLN A 223 8.66 19.10 -11.79
N LEU A 224 7.65 18.28 -11.48
CA LEU A 224 6.25 18.65 -11.71
C LEU A 224 5.81 19.86 -10.87
N VAL A 225 6.29 20.00 -9.62
CA VAL A 225 6.02 21.19 -8.80
C VAL A 225 6.63 22.44 -9.45
N LYS A 226 7.90 22.36 -9.88
CA LYS A 226 8.60 23.47 -10.55
C LYS A 226 7.93 23.87 -11.87
N GLU A 227 7.43 22.90 -12.64
CA GLU A 227 6.77 23.15 -13.92
C GLU A 227 5.34 23.67 -13.78
N LEU A 228 4.55 23.12 -12.85
CA LEU A 228 3.11 23.40 -12.75
C LEU A 228 2.76 24.46 -11.71
N LEU A 229 3.63 24.68 -10.72
CA LEU A 229 3.49 25.64 -9.63
C LEU A 229 4.79 26.44 -9.47
N PRO A 230 5.24 27.19 -10.52
CA PRO A 230 6.61 27.70 -10.61
C PRO A 230 7.01 28.62 -9.45
N LYS A 231 6.12 29.51 -8.98
CA LYS A 231 6.38 30.38 -7.82
C LYS A 231 6.64 29.56 -6.55
N LEU A 232 5.86 28.51 -6.34
CA LEU A 232 6.02 27.61 -5.20
C LEU A 232 7.30 26.78 -5.34
N GLY A 233 7.61 26.29 -6.54
CA GLY A 233 8.85 25.54 -6.81
C GLY A 233 10.10 26.38 -6.62
N GLU A 234 10.07 27.66 -7.00
CA GLU A 234 11.12 28.63 -6.71
C GLU A 234 11.26 28.88 -5.21
N HIS A 235 10.16 29.14 -4.52
CA HIS A 235 10.15 29.33 -3.06
C HIS A 235 10.70 28.09 -2.32
N PHE A 236 10.30 26.89 -2.72
CA PHE A 236 10.83 25.64 -2.16
C PHE A 236 12.34 25.52 -2.39
N SER A 237 12.84 25.98 -3.53
CA SER A 237 14.28 25.96 -3.82
C SER A 237 15.04 26.98 -2.96
N GLN A 238 14.47 28.18 -2.74
CA GLN A 238 15.05 29.21 -1.87
C GLN A 238 15.08 28.78 -0.40
N GLU A 239 14.00 28.16 0.08
CA GLU A 239 13.89 27.62 1.43
C GLU A 239 14.52 26.22 1.59
N MET A 240 15.22 25.71 0.56
CA MET A 240 15.90 24.40 0.59
C MET A 240 14.98 23.21 0.96
N ILE A 241 13.70 23.29 0.56
CA ILE A 241 12.70 22.24 0.79
C ILE A 241 12.90 21.12 -0.22
N ASN A 242 13.22 19.92 0.29
CA ASN A 242 13.28 18.71 -0.51
C ASN A 242 11.97 17.91 -0.39
N PRO A 243 11.38 17.38 -1.48
CA PRO A 243 10.18 16.55 -1.40
C PRO A 243 10.27 15.35 -0.46
N SER A 244 11.46 14.80 -0.22
CA SER A 244 11.65 13.71 0.75
C SER A 244 11.20 14.06 2.17
N MET A 245 11.22 15.36 2.53
CA MET A 245 10.86 15.87 3.86
C MET A 245 9.36 15.80 4.16
N TYR A 246 8.51 15.70 3.12
CA TYR A 246 7.04 15.74 3.30
C TYR A 246 6.27 14.71 2.44
N ALA A 247 6.76 14.38 1.24
CA ALA A 247 6.02 13.56 0.28
C ALA A 247 6.35 12.06 0.31
N SER A 248 7.44 11.64 0.96
CA SER A 248 7.87 10.23 1.00
C SER A 248 6.74 9.29 1.44
N GLN A 249 6.05 9.65 2.52
CA GLN A 249 4.93 8.86 3.06
C GLN A 249 3.70 8.85 2.15
N TRP A 250 3.50 9.87 1.31
CA TRP A 250 2.40 9.91 0.35
C TRP A 250 2.53 8.80 -0.68
N PHE A 251 3.77 8.55 -1.16
CA PHE A 251 4.06 7.47 -2.10
C PHE A 251 4.14 6.11 -1.41
N ILE A 252 4.85 6.01 -0.28
CA ILE A 252 5.08 4.75 0.44
C ILE A 252 3.78 4.17 1.01
N THR A 253 2.82 5.00 1.41
CA THR A 253 1.57 4.52 2.04
C THR A 253 0.33 4.83 1.23
N VAL A 254 0.48 5.45 0.04
CA VAL A 254 -0.65 5.93 -0.78
C VAL A 254 -1.62 6.73 0.11
N PHE A 255 -1.07 7.69 0.84
CA PHE A 255 -1.76 8.56 1.82
C PHE A 255 -2.41 7.87 3.02
N ALA A 256 -2.26 6.54 3.21
CA ALA A 256 -2.91 5.82 4.31
C ALA A 256 -2.35 6.13 5.71
N TYR A 257 -1.19 6.80 5.81
CA TYR A 257 -0.55 7.09 7.09
C TYR A 257 -1.15 8.28 7.86
N SER A 258 -1.11 9.49 7.28
CA SER A 258 -1.38 10.75 8.01
C SER A 258 -2.62 11.51 7.54
N PHE A 259 -3.35 10.99 6.56
CA PHE A 259 -4.53 11.67 6.00
C PHE A 259 -5.83 11.12 6.59
N PRO A 260 -6.91 11.92 6.60
CA PRO A 260 -8.23 11.44 7.02
C PRO A 260 -8.61 10.15 6.28
N PHE A 261 -9.10 9.15 7.03
CA PHE A 261 -9.31 7.81 6.47
C PHE A 261 -10.28 7.81 5.29
N HIS A 262 -11.37 8.61 5.36
CA HIS A 262 -12.31 8.73 4.24
C HIS A 262 -11.66 9.27 2.96
N LEU A 263 -10.67 10.16 3.06
CA LEU A 263 -9.93 10.66 1.92
C LEU A 263 -9.01 9.55 1.37
N ALA A 264 -8.29 8.86 2.25
CA ALA A 264 -7.44 7.73 1.86
C ALA A 264 -8.22 6.69 1.05
N LEU A 265 -9.41 6.27 1.51
CA LEU A 265 -10.28 5.34 0.77
C LEU A 265 -10.62 5.83 -0.64
N ARG A 266 -10.91 7.12 -0.79
CA ARG A 266 -11.27 7.72 -2.08
C ARG A 266 -10.07 7.84 -3.01
N ILE A 267 -8.88 8.06 -2.47
CA ILE A 267 -7.62 7.99 -3.23
C ILE A 267 -7.39 6.54 -3.67
N TRP A 268 -7.53 5.57 -2.77
CA TRP A 268 -7.34 4.14 -3.02
C TRP A 268 -8.27 3.58 -4.10
N ASP A 269 -9.55 3.95 -4.07
CA ASP A 269 -10.52 3.59 -5.13
C ASP A 269 -9.96 3.91 -6.53
N VAL A 270 -9.39 5.10 -6.70
CA VAL A 270 -8.91 5.61 -8.00
C VAL A 270 -7.49 5.15 -8.29
N PHE A 271 -6.63 5.07 -7.28
CA PHE A 271 -5.26 4.57 -7.38
C PHE A 271 -5.23 3.14 -7.90
N LEU A 272 -6.03 2.25 -7.32
CA LEU A 272 -6.11 0.85 -7.75
C LEU A 272 -6.58 0.72 -9.21
N TYR A 273 -7.42 1.66 -9.70
CA TYR A 273 -7.93 1.62 -11.07
C TYR A 273 -7.04 2.35 -12.10
N GLU A 274 -6.47 3.50 -11.76
CA GLU A 274 -5.72 4.37 -12.68
C GLU A 274 -4.20 4.34 -12.50
N GLY A 275 -3.71 3.71 -11.44
CA GLY A 275 -2.30 3.55 -11.11
C GLY A 275 -1.69 4.74 -10.34
N VAL A 276 -0.38 4.66 -10.11
CA VAL A 276 0.39 5.55 -9.22
C VAL A 276 0.33 7.04 -9.59
N LYS A 277 0.04 7.39 -10.84
CA LYS A 277 -0.16 8.79 -11.27
C LYS A 277 -1.22 9.55 -10.45
N VAL A 278 -2.15 8.82 -9.82
CA VAL A 278 -3.13 9.41 -8.91
C VAL A 278 -2.45 10.04 -7.71
N VAL A 279 -1.40 9.41 -7.17
CA VAL A 279 -0.66 9.91 -6.00
C VAL A 279 -0.01 11.26 -6.30
N PHE A 280 0.66 11.37 -7.46
CA PHE A 280 1.22 12.62 -7.95
C PHE A 280 0.16 13.72 -8.12
N ARG A 281 -0.98 13.39 -8.75
CA ARG A 281 -2.07 14.36 -8.96
C ARG A 281 -2.66 14.87 -7.65
N VAL A 282 -2.84 14.00 -6.67
CA VAL A 282 -3.37 14.38 -5.35
C VAL A 282 -2.36 15.27 -4.62
N GLY A 283 -1.07 14.89 -4.60
CA GLY A 283 -0.02 15.73 -4.01
C GLY A 283 0.06 17.12 -4.65
N LEU A 284 0.04 17.20 -5.98
CA LEU A 284 0.03 18.48 -6.70
C LEU A 284 -1.25 19.30 -6.44
N ALA A 285 -2.40 18.64 -6.29
CA ALA A 285 -3.66 19.31 -5.98
C ALA A 285 -3.66 19.88 -4.55
N LEU A 286 -3.11 19.15 -3.55
CA LEU A 286 -2.94 19.65 -2.19
C LEU A 286 -2.05 20.90 -2.16
N LEU A 287 -0.89 20.85 -2.83
CA LEU A 287 0.00 22.00 -2.94
C LEU A 287 -0.65 23.19 -3.67
N LYS A 288 -1.39 22.91 -4.74
CA LYS A 288 -2.12 23.94 -5.50
C LYS A 288 -3.20 24.62 -4.64
N SER A 289 -3.93 23.86 -3.83
CA SER A 289 -4.97 24.40 -2.95
C SER A 289 -4.42 25.28 -1.83
N CYS A 290 -3.18 25.02 -1.38
CA CYS A 290 -2.53 25.80 -0.32
C CYS A 290 -1.47 26.79 -0.84
N HIS A 291 -1.40 26.99 -2.16
CA HIS A 291 -0.31 27.70 -2.82
C HIS A 291 -0.02 29.08 -2.20
N ASP A 292 -1.07 29.88 -2.02
CA ASP A 292 -0.95 31.28 -1.59
C ASP A 292 -0.47 31.45 -0.15
N ASP A 293 -0.66 30.42 0.68
CA ASP A 293 -0.15 30.39 2.04
C ASP A 293 1.29 29.86 2.04
N LEU A 294 1.54 28.74 1.36
CA LEU A 294 2.84 28.08 1.35
C LEU A 294 3.97 28.98 0.81
N VAL A 295 3.68 29.80 -0.21
CA VAL A 295 4.69 30.69 -0.83
C VAL A 295 5.18 31.82 0.11
N LYS A 296 4.52 32.05 1.24
CA LYS A 296 4.86 33.11 2.21
C LYS A 296 5.58 32.58 3.45
N LEU A 297 5.65 31.26 3.61
CA LEU A 297 6.13 30.64 4.85
C LEU A 297 7.64 30.37 4.77
N PRO A 298 8.41 30.71 5.82
CA PRO A 298 9.81 30.29 5.93
C PRO A 298 9.88 28.78 6.24
N PHE A 299 11.07 28.19 6.03
CA PHE A 299 11.36 26.76 6.14
C PHE A 299 10.59 26.01 7.24
N GLU A 300 10.71 26.42 8.51
CA GLU A 300 10.11 25.69 9.64
C GLU A 300 8.57 25.63 9.55
N LYS A 301 7.94 26.78 9.28
CA LYS A 301 6.47 26.87 9.13
C LYS A 301 6.00 26.16 7.88
N LEU A 302 6.80 26.20 6.82
CA LEU A 302 6.51 25.54 5.57
C LEU A 302 6.51 24.01 5.72
N ILE A 303 7.51 23.44 6.40
CA ILE A 303 7.54 22.00 6.72
C ILE A 303 6.35 21.59 7.59
N HIS A 304 5.97 22.42 8.57
CA HIS A 304 4.78 22.16 9.37
C HIS A 304 3.50 22.13 8.51
N ALA A 305 3.31 23.15 7.66
CA ALA A 305 2.13 23.23 6.77
C ALA A 305 2.07 22.07 5.77
N LEU A 306 3.21 21.59 5.26
CA LEU A 306 3.28 20.44 4.34
C LEU A 306 3.00 19.09 5.01
N ARG A 307 3.10 19.02 6.35
CA ARG A 307 2.74 17.83 7.14
C ARG A 307 1.27 17.83 7.56
N TYR A 308 0.68 19.00 7.76
CA TYR A 308 -0.66 19.18 8.28
C TYR A 308 -1.47 20.14 7.41
N PHE A 309 -2.13 19.59 6.38
CA PHE A 309 -3.03 20.36 5.53
C PHE A 309 -4.34 20.71 6.26
N PRO A 310 -4.97 21.86 5.95
CA PRO A 310 -6.30 22.18 6.45
C PRO A 310 -7.36 21.12 6.05
N GLU A 311 -8.34 20.87 6.91
CA GLU A 311 -9.39 19.87 6.66
C GLU A 311 -10.22 20.18 5.41
N GLU A 312 -10.47 21.47 5.14
CA GLU A 312 -11.25 21.94 4.00
C GLU A 312 -10.59 21.58 2.66
N VAL A 313 -9.26 21.57 2.63
CA VAL A 313 -8.46 21.19 1.46
C VAL A 313 -8.45 19.68 1.25
N MET A 314 -8.72 18.90 2.31
CA MET A 314 -8.72 17.44 2.30
C MET A 314 -10.10 16.83 2.03
N ASP A 315 -11.12 17.63 1.70
CA ASP A 315 -12.41 17.09 1.26
C ASP A 315 -12.26 16.32 -0.08
N PRO A 316 -12.51 15.00 -0.12
CA PRO A 316 -12.37 14.22 -1.34
C PRO A 316 -13.27 14.68 -2.49
N ASP A 317 -14.42 15.30 -2.19
CA ASP A 317 -15.37 15.76 -3.22
C ASP A 317 -14.92 17.08 -3.89
N THR A 318 -13.93 17.78 -3.34
CA THR A 318 -13.29 18.97 -3.96
C THR A 318 -11.88 18.67 -4.47
N LEU A 319 -11.07 17.99 -3.65
CA LEU A 319 -9.66 17.68 -3.93
C LEU A 319 -9.49 16.75 -5.13
N LEU A 320 -10.27 15.67 -5.22
CA LEU A 320 -10.12 14.70 -6.30
C LEU A 320 -10.55 15.24 -7.66
N PRO A 321 -11.67 15.98 -7.81
CA PRO A 321 -11.97 16.69 -9.04
C PRO A 321 -10.84 17.61 -9.49
N LEU A 322 -10.24 18.40 -8.58
CA LEU A 322 -9.07 19.23 -8.88
C LEU A 322 -7.89 18.38 -9.37
N ALA A 323 -7.57 17.29 -8.66
CA ALA A 323 -6.51 16.35 -9.03
C ALA A 323 -6.72 15.76 -10.45
N TYR A 324 -7.97 15.49 -10.85
CA TYR A 324 -8.28 14.96 -12.18
C TYR A 324 -8.04 15.94 -13.32
N THR A 325 -8.02 17.25 -13.05
CA THR A 325 -7.69 18.28 -14.04
C THR A 325 -6.21 18.30 -14.40
N ILE A 326 -5.35 17.78 -13.52
CA ILE A 326 -3.89 17.80 -13.65
C ILE A 326 -3.43 16.68 -14.62
N LYS A 327 -3.05 17.08 -15.84
CA LYS A 327 -2.68 16.16 -16.92
C LYS A 327 -1.16 15.92 -16.98
N ILE A 328 -0.68 14.93 -16.21
CA ILE A 328 0.77 14.64 -16.10
C ILE A 328 1.23 13.34 -16.73
N SER A 329 0.35 12.54 -17.34
CA SER A 329 0.71 11.15 -17.73
C SER A 329 1.88 11.05 -18.71
N LYS A 330 1.93 11.91 -19.74
CA LYS A 330 3.04 11.93 -20.70
C LYS A 330 4.33 12.44 -20.05
N ARG A 331 4.24 13.58 -19.34
CA ARG A 331 5.39 14.22 -18.68
C ARG A 331 6.00 13.33 -17.60
N LEU A 332 5.18 12.57 -16.88
CA LEU A 332 5.66 11.63 -15.87
C LEU A 332 6.56 10.55 -16.50
N GLU A 333 6.20 10.02 -17.67
CA GLU A 333 7.03 9.04 -18.38
C GLU A 333 8.33 9.67 -18.90
N GLU A 334 8.27 10.90 -19.43
CA GLU A 334 9.46 11.64 -19.85
C GLU A 334 10.44 11.86 -18.68
N LEU A 335 9.94 12.32 -17.54
CA LEU A 335 10.73 12.52 -16.32
C LEU A 335 11.31 11.21 -15.77
N ARG A 336 10.63 10.07 -15.96
CA ARG A 336 11.17 8.76 -15.62
C ARG A 336 12.41 8.45 -16.46
N PHE A 337 12.33 8.63 -17.78
CA PHE A 337 13.50 8.41 -18.66
C PHE A 337 14.64 9.39 -18.37
N GLU A 338 14.33 10.63 -18.00
CA GLU A 338 15.33 11.60 -17.55
C GLU A 338 16.05 11.12 -16.29
N TYR A 339 15.31 10.64 -15.28
CA TYR A 339 15.86 10.09 -14.05
C TYR A 339 16.78 8.89 -14.32
N GLU A 340 16.32 7.92 -15.11
CA GLU A 340 17.08 6.72 -15.48
C GLU A 340 18.40 7.08 -16.19
N LYS A 341 18.36 8.03 -17.14
CA LYS A 341 19.57 8.49 -17.85
C LYS A 341 20.62 9.15 -16.95
N VAL A 342 20.20 9.88 -15.92
CA VAL A 342 21.13 10.53 -14.98
C VAL A 342 21.79 9.47 -14.09
N HIS A 343 21.01 8.53 -13.55
CA HIS A 343 21.51 7.52 -12.62
C HIS A 343 22.34 6.43 -13.31
N ASP A 344 22.03 6.09 -14.58
CA ASP A 344 22.88 5.18 -15.37
C ASP A 344 24.26 5.78 -15.65
N LYS A 345 24.34 7.10 -15.91
CA LYS A 345 25.61 7.80 -16.12
C LYS A 345 26.42 7.87 -14.83
N GLU A 346 25.77 8.10 -13.69
CA GLU A 346 26.42 8.10 -12.39
C GLU A 346 26.97 6.70 -12.05
N GLY A 347 26.19 5.64 -12.26
CA GLY A 347 26.63 4.25 -12.09
C GLY A 347 27.85 3.89 -12.95
N GLN A 348 27.82 4.27 -14.24
CA GLN A 348 28.96 4.06 -15.15
C GLN A 348 30.19 4.90 -14.75
N SER A 349 30.00 6.11 -14.22
CA SER A 349 31.09 6.97 -13.74
C SER A 349 31.75 6.44 -12.46
N ILE A 350 30.96 5.80 -11.58
CA ILE A 350 31.43 5.19 -10.34
C ILE A 350 32.17 3.88 -10.65
N GLU A 351 31.66 3.05 -11.56
CA GLU A 351 32.37 1.83 -12.00
C GLU A 351 33.70 2.15 -12.70
N SER A 352 33.74 3.19 -13.53
CA SER A 352 34.98 3.61 -14.20
C SER A 352 35.98 4.26 -13.24
N ARG A 353 35.53 4.95 -12.19
CA ARG A 353 36.38 5.38 -11.07
C ARG A 353 36.88 4.21 -10.21
N GLY A 354 36.04 3.21 -9.94
CA GLY A 354 36.42 1.98 -9.23
C GLY A 354 37.46 1.16 -9.99
N LYS A 355 37.30 1.01 -11.32
CA LYS A 355 38.29 0.38 -12.21
C LYS A 355 39.61 1.16 -12.26
N LYS A 356 39.57 2.51 -12.27
CA LYS A 356 40.78 3.34 -12.15
C LYS A 356 41.50 3.16 -10.82
N LYS A 357 40.77 3.08 -9.70
CA LYS A 357 41.34 2.88 -8.36
C LYS A 357 41.99 1.50 -8.24
N HIS A 358 41.34 0.46 -8.76
CA HIS A 358 41.86 -0.92 -8.78
C HIS A 358 43.06 -1.10 -9.73
N LEU A 359 43.20 -0.24 -10.76
CA LEU A 359 44.37 -0.21 -11.65
C LEU A 359 45.55 0.57 -11.03
N LEU A 360 45.27 1.60 -10.24
CA LEU A 360 46.27 2.37 -9.48
C LEU A 360 46.85 1.55 -8.31
N GLU A 361 46.03 0.75 -7.61
CA GLU A 361 46.50 -0.14 -6.54
C GLU A 361 47.36 -1.31 -7.08
N ARG A 362 47.07 -1.80 -8.30
CA ARG A 362 47.86 -2.88 -8.93
C ARG A 362 49.23 -2.43 -9.43
N ASN A 363 49.41 -1.12 -9.64
CA ASN A 363 50.69 -0.52 -10.05
C ASN A 363 51.49 0.05 -8.87
N GLY A 364 50.93 0.05 -7.65
CA GLY A 364 51.59 0.51 -6.42
C GLY A 364 52.28 -0.59 -5.60
N SER A 365 51.99 -1.87 -5.87
CA SER A 365 52.51 -3.01 -5.12
C SER A 365 53.56 -3.79 -5.91
N SER A 366 54.65 -3.12 -6.29
CA SER A 366 55.87 -3.78 -6.77
C SER A 366 57.10 -3.03 -6.25
N SER A 367 57.26 -2.97 -4.93
CA SER A 367 58.56 -2.80 -4.30
C SER A 367 58.48 -3.19 -2.82
N VAL A 368 59.59 -3.71 -2.30
CA VAL A 368 59.92 -4.03 -0.90
C VAL A 368 59.70 -5.49 -0.46
N ARG A 369 60.82 -6.23 -0.50
CA ARG A 369 61.18 -7.45 0.25
C ARG A 369 61.21 -7.18 1.76
N GLY A 370 60.96 -8.20 2.58
CA GLY A 370 61.38 -8.21 4.00
C GLY A 370 60.82 -9.31 4.91
N SER A 371 61.49 -10.46 4.91
CA SER A 371 61.79 -11.42 5.99
C SER A 371 61.02 -11.50 7.35
N ARG A 372 60.82 -12.76 7.79
CA ARG A 372 60.53 -13.33 9.16
C ARG A 372 59.06 -13.21 9.61
N SER A 373 58.42 -14.19 10.28
CA SER A 373 58.89 -15.32 11.09
C SER A 373 57.83 -16.45 11.14
N ARG A 374 58.34 -17.65 11.43
CA ARG A 374 57.69 -18.95 11.55
C ARG A 374 57.07 -19.11 12.95
N ARG A 375 55.78 -19.44 13.06
CA ARG A 375 55.22 -20.15 14.23
C ARG A 375 54.15 -21.14 13.78
N GLN A 376 54.38 -22.40 14.13
CA GLN A 376 53.46 -23.53 14.06
C GLN A 376 52.53 -23.50 15.28
N THR A 377 51.29 -23.92 15.08
CA THR A 377 50.46 -24.78 15.97
C THR A 377 49.26 -25.20 15.11
N GLU A 378 49.27 -26.42 14.58
CA GLU A 378 48.61 -27.61 15.14
C GLU A 378 47.15 -27.75 14.67
N ASN A 379 46.96 -28.80 13.86
CA ASN A 379 45.68 -29.36 13.44
C ASN A 379 44.90 -29.88 14.64
N GLN A 380 43.60 -29.55 14.70
CA GLN A 380 42.62 -30.47 15.26
C GLN A 380 41.42 -30.56 14.31
N ASN A 381 41.15 -31.81 13.92
CA ASN A 381 39.97 -32.25 13.19
C ASN A 381 38.71 -32.00 14.03
N GLY A 382 37.66 -31.52 13.38
CA GLY A 382 36.32 -31.43 13.96
C GLY A 382 35.28 -31.61 12.86
N ASP A 383 34.71 -32.81 12.82
CA ASP A 383 33.58 -33.20 11.98
C ASP A 383 32.45 -32.16 12.05
N THR A 384 31.99 -31.69 10.89
CA THR A 384 30.74 -30.95 10.78
C THR A 384 29.76 -31.75 9.94
N ILE A 385 28.73 -32.23 10.63
CA ILE A 385 27.55 -32.90 10.11
C ILE A 385 26.88 -32.00 9.06
N GLU A 386 26.84 -32.47 7.80
CA GLU A 386 26.00 -31.89 6.76
C GLU A 386 24.52 -32.09 7.11
N SER A 387 23.80 -30.99 7.33
CA SER A 387 22.33 -30.97 7.30
C SER A 387 21.89 -30.53 5.90
N PRO A 388 21.01 -31.28 5.20
CA PRO A 388 20.63 -30.95 3.84
C PRO A 388 19.72 -29.72 3.83
N LYS A 389 20.23 -28.60 3.33
CA LYS A 389 19.43 -27.42 2.95
C LYS A 389 18.60 -27.79 1.71
N THR A 390 17.38 -28.27 1.92
CA THR A 390 16.36 -28.32 0.87
C THR A 390 15.97 -26.87 0.55
N LYS A 391 16.60 -26.29 -0.48
CA LYS A 391 16.18 -25.01 -1.05
C LYS A 391 14.78 -25.18 -1.62
N PHE A 392 13.77 -24.72 -0.89
CA PHE A 392 12.46 -24.44 -1.46
C PHE A 392 12.63 -23.26 -2.41
N GLN A 393 12.63 -23.53 -3.72
CA GLN A 393 12.48 -22.49 -4.74
C GLN A 393 11.00 -22.46 -5.11
N PRO A 394 10.23 -21.44 -4.68
CA PRO A 394 8.92 -21.22 -5.26
C PRO A 394 9.15 -20.93 -6.75
N LYS A 395 8.56 -21.72 -7.64
CA LYS A 395 8.46 -21.40 -9.08
C LYS A 395 7.54 -20.19 -9.26
N LEU A 396 7.93 -19.00 -8.80
CA LEU A 396 7.19 -17.75 -8.93
C LEU A 396 7.94 -16.80 -9.86
N SER A 397 8.12 -17.22 -11.11
CA SER A 397 8.35 -16.27 -12.21
C SER A 397 7.00 -15.82 -12.77
N LEU A 398 6.24 -15.04 -11.99
CA LEU A 398 5.10 -14.24 -12.50
C LEU A 398 5.55 -13.30 -13.63
N ARG A 399 6.85 -12.93 -13.65
CA ARG A 399 7.50 -12.07 -14.64
C ARG A 399 7.34 -12.54 -16.09
N ARG A 400 7.19 -13.85 -16.36
CA ARG A 400 7.01 -14.38 -17.73
C ARG A 400 5.56 -14.54 -18.17
N ARG A 401 4.60 -14.84 -17.28
CA ARG A 401 3.23 -15.18 -17.71
C ARG A 401 2.38 -13.98 -18.12
N TYR A 402 2.64 -12.80 -17.55
CA TYR A 402 1.88 -11.58 -17.89
C TYR A 402 2.44 -10.84 -19.12
N SER A 403 3.75 -10.87 -19.35
CA SER A 403 4.37 -10.18 -20.50
C SER A 403 4.05 -10.89 -21.84
N SER A 404 3.87 -12.21 -21.82
CA SER A 404 3.62 -13.01 -23.03
C SER A 404 2.16 -13.08 -23.51
N ARG A 405 1.16 -12.60 -22.75
CA ARG A 405 -0.26 -12.62 -23.18
C ARG A 405 -0.75 -11.34 -23.86
N LYS A 406 0.14 -10.38 -24.15
CA LYS A 406 -0.19 -9.22 -25.00
C LYS A 406 -0.10 -9.49 -26.50
N ALA A 407 0.32 -10.69 -26.90
CA ALA A 407 0.22 -11.18 -28.25
C ALA A 407 -0.54 -12.52 -28.23
N GLU A 408 -1.42 -12.71 -29.21
CA GLU A 408 -2.21 -13.93 -29.49
C GLU A 408 -3.57 -14.05 -28.79
N HIS A 409 -4.61 -13.79 -29.61
CA HIS A 409 -5.98 -14.25 -29.41
C HIS A 409 -6.11 -15.71 -29.85
N PRO A 410 -6.65 -16.60 -29.02
CA PRO A 410 -7.33 -17.79 -29.52
C PRO A 410 -8.83 -17.72 -29.23
N LYS A 411 -9.64 -17.90 -30.27
CA LYS A 411 -11.03 -18.34 -30.18
C LYS A 411 -11.01 -19.80 -29.71
N LEU A 412 -11.73 -20.15 -28.65
CA LEU A 412 -12.20 -21.52 -28.45
C LEU A 412 -13.52 -21.52 -27.67
N ASP A 413 -14.54 -22.06 -28.35
CA ASP A 413 -15.78 -22.59 -27.80
C ASP A 413 -15.52 -23.75 -26.83
N GLY A 414 -16.41 -23.95 -25.87
CA GLY A 414 -16.41 -25.14 -25.00
C GLY A 414 -17.23 -24.91 -23.72
N ASP A 415 -18.44 -25.47 -23.70
CA ASP A 415 -19.36 -25.54 -22.57
C ASP A 415 -18.69 -26.04 -21.28
N VAL A 416 -19.01 -25.39 -20.15
CA VAL A 416 -18.75 -25.90 -18.80
C VAL A 416 -20.08 -26.23 -18.16
N THR A 417 -20.23 -27.51 -17.80
CA THR A 417 -21.46 -28.16 -17.33
C THR A 417 -21.92 -27.69 -15.94
N TYR A 418 -23.23 -27.75 -15.76
CA TYR A 418 -24.07 -27.25 -14.67
C TYR A 418 -23.76 -27.76 -13.24
N SER A 419 -22.83 -28.70 -13.05
CA SER A 419 -22.59 -29.36 -11.74
C SER A 419 -21.65 -28.61 -10.80
N ASP A 420 -20.79 -27.73 -11.30
CA ASP A 420 -19.82 -26.99 -10.46
C ASP A 420 -20.43 -25.73 -9.81
N GLN A 421 -21.63 -25.32 -10.22
CA GLN A 421 -22.33 -24.16 -9.68
C GLN A 421 -23.02 -24.45 -8.33
N GLU A 422 -23.45 -25.69 -8.08
CA GLU A 422 -24.12 -26.06 -6.82
C GLU A 422 -23.13 -26.19 -5.64
N ALA A 423 -21.85 -26.48 -5.91
CA ALA A 423 -20.81 -26.54 -4.88
C ALA A 423 -20.44 -25.16 -4.32
N LEU A 424 -20.55 -24.09 -5.13
CA LEU A 424 -20.30 -22.71 -4.69
C LEU A 424 -21.46 -22.14 -3.85
N GLN A 425 -22.72 -22.47 -4.17
CA GLN A 425 -23.90 -21.96 -3.43
C GLN A 425 -23.97 -22.47 -1.99
N ARG A 426 -23.45 -23.67 -1.70
CA ARG A 426 -23.45 -24.23 -0.33
C ARG A 426 -22.42 -23.57 0.59
N ARG A 427 -21.36 -22.95 0.06
CA ARG A 427 -20.37 -22.21 0.88
C ARG A 427 -20.83 -20.80 1.24
N ASP A 428 -21.49 -20.09 0.33
CA ASP A 428 -21.99 -18.72 0.59
C ASP A 428 -23.17 -18.70 1.60
N SER A 429 -24.01 -19.74 1.60
CA SER A 429 -25.13 -19.85 2.54
C SER A 429 -24.67 -20.07 3.99
N SER A 430 -23.51 -20.71 4.20
CA SER A 430 -22.94 -20.94 5.54
C SER A 430 -22.27 -19.70 6.14
N LEU A 431 -21.88 -18.71 5.33
CA LEU A 431 -21.26 -17.46 5.79
C LEU A 431 -22.32 -16.41 6.17
N MET A 432 -23.48 -16.41 5.50
CA MET A 432 -24.59 -15.52 5.82
C MET A 432 -25.32 -15.89 7.13
N ALA A 433 -25.32 -17.16 7.53
CA ALA A 433 -26.01 -17.62 8.74
C ALA A 433 -25.25 -17.35 10.06
N ARG A 434 -23.97 -16.95 10.01
CA ARG A 434 -23.15 -16.71 11.23
C ARG A 434 -23.11 -15.26 11.70
N HIS A 435 -23.84 -14.36 11.05
CA HIS A 435 -23.88 -12.93 11.41
C HIS A 435 -25.22 -12.45 12.00
N THR A 436 -26.15 -13.36 12.34
CA THR A 436 -27.44 -13.00 12.98
C THR A 436 -27.63 -13.52 14.40
N THR A 437 -26.62 -14.09 15.03
CA THR A 437 -26.67 -14.44 16.46
C THR A 437 -25.28 -14.31 17.08
N SER A 438 -24.94 -13.10 17.52
CA SER A 438 -24.41 -12.80 18.86
C SER A 438 -24.13 -11.31 19.00
#